data_AF-A0A4Y7U5Y3-F1
#
_entry.id   AF-A0A4Y7U5Y3-F1
#
_cell.length_a   1.000
_cell.length_b   1.000
_cell.length_c   1.000
_cell.angle_alpha   90.00
_cell.angle_beta   90.00
_cell.angle_gamma   90.00
#
_symmetry.space_group_name_H-M   'P 1'
#
loop_
_entity.id
_entity.type
_entity.pdbx_description
1 polymer ?
#
loop_
_entity_poly.entity_id
_entity_poly.type
_entity_poly.pdbx_seq_one_letter_code
_entity_poly.pdbx_strand_id
1 'polypeptide(L)'
;AITLGVKKIMEAKRVILLAWGEGKANVVKRSVEDEVTNRVPASFLQEHDNAVFILDKEASSKLTRINKPWLVEKVIWTDKLTRKAVLGLALQLKKPILMLTDADYIEHGMSDLLADSGPAYDINIKIFNKLQNTITGWPGGKPNADDSNRPERAEPARKRVLIFSPHPDDDIISMGGTFMRLQEQGHEVHVAYQTSGNIAVADDEALRFARFVIDYNEKFGIKSAEADTIYQKAQTFLENKKNSEIDIPEVRYIKG
;
A
#
# COMPACT_ATOMS: atom_id res chain seq x y z
N ALA A 1 26.95 -13.75 -15.47
CA ALA A 1 26.74 -12.41 -16.06
C ALA A 1 28.08 -11.70 -16.16
N ILE A 2 28.35 -10.97 -17.26
CA ILE A 2 29.51 -10.08 -17.38
C ILE A 2 29.00 -8.67 -17.05
N THR A 3 29.66 -7.95 -16.14
CA THR A 3 29.25 -6.61 -15.70
C THR A 3 30.42 -5.63 -15.73
N LEU A 4 30.12 -4.36 -15.97
CA LEU A 4 31.06 -3.28 -15.76
C LEU A 4 31.33 -3.10 -14.26
N GLY A 5 32.57 -2.79 -13.91
CA GLY A 5 32.95 -2.42 -12.56
C GLY A 5 32.62 -0.96 -12.25
N VAL A 6 32.41 -0.64 -10.98
CA VAL A 6 32.09 0.72 -10.50
C VAL A 6 33.13 1.75 -10.97
N LYS A 7 34.42 1.38 -10.95
CA LYS A 7 35.51 2.23 -11.45
C LYS A 7 35.27 2.73 -12.88
N LYS A 8 34.77 1.87 -13.77
CA LYS A 8 34.48 2.25 -15.16
C LYS A 8 33.28 3.18 -15.29
N ILE A 9 32.32 3.07 -14.39
CA ILE A 9 31.20 4.01 -14.31
C ILE A 9 31.70 5.39 -13.84
N MET A 10 32.61 5.42 -12.87
CA MET A 10 33.20 6.66 -12.34
C MET A 10 34.15 7.36 -13.34
N GLU A 11 34.70 6.65 -14.32
CA GLU A 11 35.52 7.22 -15.41
C GLU A 11 34.65 7.92 -16.50
N ALA A 12 33.32 7.79 -16.45
CA ALA A 12 32.43 8.40 -17.43
C ALA A 12 32.42 9.93 -17.28
N LYS A 13 32.19 10.67 -18.39
CA LYS A 13 32.05 12.14 -18.33
C LYS A 13 30.76 12.60 -17.64
N ARG A 14 29.75 11.73 -17.62
CA ARG A 14 28.43 11.97 -17.04
C ARG A 14 27.79 10.64 -16.71
N VAL A 15 27.17 10.56 -15.54
CA VAL A 15 26.37 9.40 -15.11
C VAL A 15 24.93 9.85 -14.89
N ILE A 16 23.98 9.10 -15.43
CA ILE A 16 22.55 9.31 -15.18
C ILE A 16 22.00 8.03 -14.58
N LEU A 17 21.52 8.09 -13.34
CA LEU A 17 20.88 6.98 -12.65
C LEU A 17 19.37 7.20 -12.65
N LEU A 18 18.62 6.19 -13.08
CA LEU A 18 17.16 6.23 -13.12
C LEU A 18 16.60 5.22 -12.11
N ALA A 19 15.60 5.62 -11.31
CA ALA A 19 14.91 4.70 -10.41
C ALA A 19 13.43 5.03 -10.26
N TRP A 20 12.60 3.99 -10.20
CA TRP A 20 11.15 4.09 -10.09
C TRP A 20 10.59 3.12 -9.05
N GLY A 21 9.49 3.52 -8.43
CA GLY A 21 8.74 2.72 -7.48
C GLY A 21 9.29 2.77 -6.05
N GLU A 22 8.37 2.59 -5.10
CA GLU A 22 8.64 2.66 -3.66
C GLU A 22 9.71 1.65 -3.19
N GLY A 23 9.78 0.47 -3.83
CA GLY A 23 10.77 -0.56 -3.53
C GLY A 23 12.22 -0.10 -3.70
N LYS A 24 12.46 1.01 -4.42
CA LYS A 24 13.79 1.62 -4.59
C LYS A 24 14.08 2.75 -3.60
N ALA A 25 13.09 3.25 -2.85
CA ALA A 25 13.26 4.44 -2.02
C ALA A 25 14.36 4.32 -0.95
N ASN A 26 14.46 3.15 -0.32
CA ASN A 26 15.51 2.89 0.67
C ASN A 26 16.92 2.94 0.05
N VAL A 27 17.12 2.29 -1.10
CA VAL A 27 18.46 2.25 -1.74
C VAL A 27 18.82 3.60 -2.34
N VAL A 28 17.84 4.35 -2.87
CA VAL A 28 18.04 5.72 -3.36
C VAL A 28 18.50 6.63 -2.22
N LYS A 29 17.80 6.64 -1.08
CA LYS A 29 18.22 7.41 0.10
C LYS A 29 19.66 7.08 0.50
N ARG A 30 19.97 5.78 0.66
CA ARG A 30 21.32 5.32 1.01
C ARG A 30 22.39 5.70 -0.02
N SER A 31 22.00 5.80 -1.29
CA SER A 31 22.93 6.15 -2.36
C SER A 31 23.20 7.65 -2.42
N VAL A 32 22.28 8.49 -1.97
CA VAL A 32 22.38 9.96 -2.09
C VAL A 32 22.76 10.64 -0.78
N GLU A 33 22.35 10.11 0.38
CA GLU A 33 22.43 10.81 1.67
C GLU A 33 23.27 10.10 2.74
N ASP A 34 23.44 8.78 2.65
CA ASP A 34 24.22 8.01 3.62
C ASP A 34 25.68 7.85 3.15
N GLU A 35 26.56 7.33 4.01
CA GLU A 35 27.99 7.17 3.72
C GLU A 35 28.29 6.32 2.46
N VAL A 36 29.32 6.72 1.73
CA VAL A 36 29.83 5.99 0.56
C VAL A 36 30.35 4.62 0.98
N THR A 37 29.79 3.55 0.41
CA THR A 37 30.11 2.18 0.80
C THR A 37 29.97 1.18 -0.34
N ASN A 38 30.86 0.17 -0.37
CA ASN A 38 30.80 -0.96 -1.30
C ASN A 38 29.50 -1.78 -1.19
N ARG A 39 28.79 -1.70 -0.05
CA ARG A 39 27.48 -2.36 0.13
C ARG A 39 26.37 -1.70 -0.69
N VAL A 40 26.54 -0.45 -1.08
CA VAL A 40 25.62 0.33 -1.92
C VAL A 40 26.43 0.98 -3.04
N PRO A 41 26.72 0.26 -4.14
CA PRO A 41 27.62 0.76 -5.19
C PRO A 41 27.20 2.11 -5.80
N ALA A 42 25.91 2.43 -5.82
CA ALA A 42 25.42 3.72 -6.30
C ALA A 42 25.81 4.90 -5.39
N SER A 43 26.24 4.65 -4.15
CA SER A 43 26.75 5.71 -3.26
C SER A 43 28.05 6.34 -3.74
N PHE A 44 28.87 5.61 -4.52
CA PHE A 44 30.07 6.19 -5.15
C PHE A 44 29.74 7.35 -6.10
N LEU A 45 28.52 7.43 -6.62
CA LEU A 45 28.10 8.53 -7.47
C LEU A 45 28.03 9.87 -6.74
N GLN A 46 28.05 9.88 -5.39
CA GLN A 46 28.18 11.11 -4.61
C GLN A 46 29.53 11.82 -4.86
N GLU A 47 30.57 11.06 -5.21
CA GLU A 47 31.93 11.57 -5.47
C GLU A 47 32.14 11.92 -6.96
N HIS A 48 31.14 11.68 -7.82
CA HIS A 48 31.25 11.91 -9.25
C HIS A 48 30.83 13.34 -9.62
N ASP A 49 31.73 14.10 -10.24
CA ASP A 49 31.53 15.53 -10.57
C ASP A 49 30.27 15.84 -11.41
N ASN A 50 29.76 14.86 -12.17
CA ASN A 50 28.59 15.03 -13.04
C ASN A 50 27.65 13.82 -13.00
N ALA A 51 27.09 13.54 -11.83
CA ALA A 51 26.06 12.51 -11.64
C ALA A 51 24.66 13.14 -11.48
N VAL A 52 23.66 12.55 -12.15
CA VAL A 52 22.26 12.98 -12.08
C VAL A 52 21.37 11.79 -11.73
N PHE A 53 20.53 11.94 -10.71
CA PHE A 53 19.51 10.97 -10.33
C PHE A 53 18.16 11.46 -10.85
N ILE A 54 17.47 10.63 -11.65
CA ILE A 54 16.11 10.88 -12.12
C ILE A 54 15.20 9.87 -11.43
N LEU A 55 14.29 10.38 -10.61
CA LEU A 55 13.47 9.58 -9.70
C LEU A 55 12.00 9.93 -9.91
N ASP A 56 11.12 8.95 -9.75
CA ASP A 56 9.71 9.23 -9.50
C ASP A 56 9.45 9.63 -8.04
N LYS A 57 8.20 10.01 -7.76
CA LYS A 57 7.77 10.43 -6.44
C LYS A 57 7.93 9.32 -5.39
N GLU A 58 7.69 8.08 -5.78
CA GLU A 58 7.72 6.94 -4.86
C GLU A 58 9.15 6.53 -4.52
N ALA A 59 10.07 6.51 -5.50
CA ALA A 59 11.49 6.24 -5.27
C ALA A 59 12.22 7.37 -4.54
N SER A 60 11.72 8.60 -4.59
CA SER A 60 12.27 9.74 -3.85
C SER A 60 11.66 9.93 -2.45
N SER A 61 10.61 9.18 -2.11
CA SER A 61 9.78 9.37 -0.91
C SER A 61 10.56 9.39 0.42
N LYS A 62 11.72 8.72 0.49
CA LYS A 62 12.55 8.61 1.70
C LYS A 62 13.73 9.58 1.75
N LEU A 63 14.00 10.34 0.69
CA LEU A 63 15.00 11.41 0.73
C LEU A 63 14.60 12.44 1.78
N THR A 64 15.56 12.92 2.56
CA THR A 64 15.37 13.89 3.64
C THR A 64 14.64 15.12 3.14
N ARG A 65 14.99 15.65 1.96
CA ARG A 65 14.29 16.81 1.37
C ARG A 65 12.81 16.54 1.06
N ILE A 66 12.43 15.32 0.73
CA ILE A 66 11.03 14.96 0.43
C ILE A 66 10.29 14.54 1.70
N ASN A 67 10.96 13.81 2.57
CA ASN A 67 10.35 13.21 3.73
C ASN A 67 10.24 14.18 4.90
N LYS A 68 11.33 14.92 5.15
CA LYS A 68 11.52 15.87 6.26
C LYS A 68 12.10 17.20 5.71
N PRO A 69 11.39 17.91 4.81
CA PRO A 69 11.91 19.10 4.12
C PRO A 69 12.38 20.21 5.07
N TRP A 70 11.75 20.33 6.24
CA TRP A 70 12.10 21.33 7.27
C TRP A 70 13.53 21.18 7.82
N LEU A 71 14.20 20.05 7.60
CA LEU A 71 15.59 19.86 8.01
C LEU A 71 16.61 20.50 7.05
N VAL A 72 16.19 20.81 5.81
CA VAL A 72 17.12 21.22 4.75
C VAL A 72 16.72 22.54 4.09
N GLU A 73 15.46 22.97 4.21
CA GLU A 73 15.00 24.25 3.70
C GLU A 73 13.85 24.81 4.53
N LYS A 74 13.60 26.11 4.40
CA LYS A 74 12.44 26.76 5.02
C LYS A 74 11.16 26.28 4.34
N VAL A 75 10.20 25.84 5.14
CA VAL A 75 8.92 25.29 4.66
C VAL A 75 7.74 26.14 5.09
N ILE A 76 6.64 26.04 4.35
CA ILE A 76 5.34 26.53 4.79
C ILE A 76 4.64 25.38 5.51
N TRP A 77 4.33 25.57 6.79
CA TRP A 77 3.66 24.56 7.62
C TRP A 77 2.18 24.43 7.26
N THR A 78 1.90 23.56 6.29
CA THR A 78 0.53 23.14 5.99
C THR A 78 0.04 22.12 7.01
N ASP A 79 -1.27 22.01 7.21
CA ASP A 79 -1.88 21.02 8.09
C ASP A 79 -1.42 19.58 7.81
N LYS A 80 -1.18 19.24 6.53
CA LYS A 80 -0.66 17.93 6.12
C LYS A 80 0.80 17.74 6.53
N LEU A 81 1.64 18.76 6.34
CA LEU A 81 3.05 18.71 6.70
C LEU A 81 3.24 18.66 8.22
N THR A 82 2.52 19.50 8.96
CA THR A 82 2.50 19.50 10.43
C THR A 82 2.07 18.14 10.95
N ARG A 83 0.95 17.58 10.47
CA ARG A 83 0.51 16.23 10.87
C ARG A 83 1.59 15.19 10.59
N LYS A 84 2.21 15.20 9.41
CA LYS A 84 3.29 14.27 9.07
C LYS A 84 4.48 14.40 10.02
N ALA A 85 4.91 15.62 10.31
CA ALA A 85 6.08 15.89 11.16
C ALA A 85 5.85 15.44 12.60
N VAL A 86 4.71 15.81 13.20
CA VAL A 86 4.35 15.45 14.57
C VAL A 86 4.18 13.94 14.75
N LEU A 87 3.49 13.27 13.82
CA LEU A 87 3.33 11.81 13.86
C LEU A 87 4.67 11.09 13.68
N GLY A 88 5.50 11.59 12.75
CA GLY A 88 6.85 11.08 12.54
C GLY A 88 7.72 11.23 13.79
N LEU A 89 7.63 12.38 14.48
CA LEU A 89 8.36 12.64 15.73
C LEU A 89 7.91 11.70 16.86
N ALA A 90 6.60 11.57 17.06
CA ALA A 90 6.02 10.65 18.06
C ALA A 90 6.48 9.20 17.84
N LEU A 91 6.44 8.72 16.60
CA LEU A 91 6.89 7.37 16.24
C LEU A 91 8.40 7.20 16.41
N GLN A 92 9.20 8.19 16.01
CA GLN A 92 10.65 8.16 16.13
C GLN A 92 11.08 8.10 17.60
N LEU A 93 10.45 8.90 18.47
CA LEU A 93 10.74 8.95 19.91
C LEU A 93 10.03 7.86 20.72
N LYS A 94 9.12 7.11 20.09
CA LYS A 94 8.22 6.15 20.76
C LYS A 94 7.45 6.80 21.92
N LYS A 95 7.05 8.06 21.75
CA LYS A 95 6.27 8.83 22.72
C LYS A 95 4.85 9.04 22.19
N PRO A 96 3.82 9.00 23.06
CA PRO A 96 2.49 9.48 22.68
C PRO A 96 2.55 10.95 22.23
N ILE A 97 1.71 11.34 21.27
CA ILE A 97 1.67 12.71 20.71
C ILE A 97 1.54 13.75 21.81
N LEU A 98 0.66 13.51 22.79
CA LEU A 98 0.40 14.43 23.90
C LEU A 98 1.57 14.59 24.88
N MET A 99 2.60 13.73 24.79
CA MET A 99 3.80 13.78 25.62
C MET A 99 5.01 14.41 24.93
N LEU A 100 4.86 14.88 23.68
CA LEU A 100 5.92 15.62 22.99
C LEU A 100 6.09 17.00 23.61
N THR A 101 7.34 17.38 23.85
CA THR A 101 7.72 18.66 24.47
C THR A 101 8.33 19.61 23.45
N ASP A 102 8.42 20.90 23.76
CA ASP A 102 9.08 21.88 22.88
C ASP A 102 10.53 21.47 22.56
N ALA A 103 11.24 20.88 23.52
CA ALA A 103 12.59 20.35 23.31
C ALA A 103 12.62 19.25 22.23
N ASP A 104 11.64 18.34 22.23
CA ASP A 104 11.55 17.28 21.21
C ASP A 104 11.41 17.89 19.80
N TYR A 105 10.62 18.96 19.64
CA TYR A 105 10.46 19.65 18.34
C TYR A 105 11.73 20.39 17.93
N ILE A 106 12.37 21.11 18.86
CA ILE A 106 13.59 21.89 18.61
C ILE A 106 14.75 20.97 18.20
N GLU A 107 14.99 19.88 18.94
CA GLU A 107 16.04 18.91 18.65
C GLU A 107 15.87 18.23 17.28
N HIS A 108 14.65 18.26 16.72
CA HIS A 108 14.30 17.66 15.43
C HIS A 108 14.03 18.69 14.33
N GLY A 109 14.51 19.93 14.51
CA GLY A 109 14.52 20.97 13.48
C GLY A 109 13.14 21.58 13.20
N MET A 110 12.23 21.56 14.17
CA MET A 110 10.87 22.09 14.04
C MET A 110 10.64 23.38 14.84
N SER A 111 11.71 24.14 15.14
CA SER A 111 11.60 25.42 15.84
C SER A 111 10.69 26.42 15.11
N ASP A 112 10.74 26.44 13.78
CA ASP A 112 9.86 27.29 12.95
C ASP A 112 8.38 26.93 13.14
N LEU A 113 8.05 25.64 13.33
CA LEU A 113 6.68 25.21 13.58
C LEU A 113 6.17 25.74 14.93
N LEU A 114 7.01 25.72 15.96
CA LEU A 114 6.66 26.27 17.27
C LEU A 114 6.46 27.78 17.20
N ALA A 115 7.29 28.48 16.43
CA ALA A 115 7.16 29.92 16.22
C ALA A 115 5.85 30.29 15.50
N ASP A 116 5.47 29.52 14.47
CA ASP A 116 4.30 29.80 13.63
C ASP A 116 2.98 29.33 14.27
N SER A 117 3.00 28.19 14.98
CA SER A 117 1.78 27.50 15.45
C SER A 117 1.62 27.46 16.97
N GLY A 118 2.56 28.02 17.73
CA GLY A 118 2.53 28.04 19.19
C GLY A 118 3.27 26.87 19.84
N PRO A 119 3.16 26.71 21.16
CA PRO A 119 3.89 25.68 21.92
C PRO A 119 3.48 24.26 21.49
N ALA A 120 4.34 23.28 21.76
CA ALA A 120 4.10 21.88 21.43
C ALA A 120 2.77 21.39 21.98
N TYR A 121 2.35 21.85 23.18
CA TYR A 121 1.08 21.50 23.79
C TYR A 121 -0.12 21.74 22.87
N ASP A 122 -0.23 22.93 22.27
CA ASP A 122 -1.36 23.30 21.41
C ASP A 122 -1.33 22.52 20.09
N ILE A 123 -0.14 22.35 19.51
CA ILE A 123 0.07 21.56 18.30
C ILE A 123 -0.32 20.10 18.55
N ASN A 124 0.13 19.52 19.66
CA ASN A 124 -0.14 18.14 20.04
C ASN A 124 -1.64 17.89 20.19
N ILE A 125 -2.35 18.78 20.89
CA ILE A 125 -3.82 18.70 21.04
C ILE A 125 -4.51 18.80 19.69
N LYS A 126 -4.11 19.76 18.84
CA LYS A 126 -4.68 19.91 17.49
C LYS A 126 -4.51 18.64 16.66
N ILE A 127 -3.32 18.05 16.65
CA ILE A 127 -3.04 16.82 15.88
C ILE A 127 -3.73 15.60 16.51
N PHE A 128 -3.74 15.50 17.83
CA PHE A 128 -4.42 14.42 18.56
C PHE A 128 -5.92 14.44 18.28
N ASN A 129 -6.59 15.58 18.42
CA ASN A 129 -8.01 15.72 18.12
C ASN A 129 -8.31 15.36 16.67
N LYS A 130 -7.48 15.80 15.72
CA LYS A 130 -7.63 15.42 14.32
C LYS A 130 -7.54 13.91 14.10
N LEU A 131 -6.69 13.20 14.84
CA LEU A 131 -6.62 11.73 14.77
C LEU A 131 -7.82 11.08 15.44
N GLN A 132 -8.13 11.48 16.67
CA GLN A 132 -9.25 10.95 17.44
C GLN A 132 -10.56 11.08 16.67
N ASN A 133 -10.78 12.23 16.02
CA ASN A 133 -11.98 12.50 15.22
C ASN A 133 -12.08 11.61 13.96
N THR A 134 -11.01 10.94 13.53
CA THR A 134 -11.09 9.93 12.45
C THR A 134 -11.54 8.56 12.94
N ILE A 135 -11.51 8.30 14.25
CA ILE A 135 -11.85 7.01 14.83
C ILE A 135 -13.35 7.01 15.13
N THR A 136 -14.10 6.13 14.45
CA THR A 136 -15.54 6.00 14.66
C THR A 136 -15.98 4.54 14.60
N GLY A 137 -16.91 4.15 15.48
CA GLY A 137 -17.65 2.89 15.37
C GLY A 137 -18.88 2.98 14.45
N TRP A 138 -19.13 4.16 13.87
CA TRP A 138 -20.25 4.48 13.00
C TRP A 138 -19.73 4.88 11.62
N PRO A 139 -19.30 3.92 10.79
CA PRO A 139 -18.72 4.20 9.48
C PRO A 139 -19.71 4.86 8.51
N GLY A 140 -21.02 4.64 8.69
CA GLY A 140 -22.07 5.31 7.93
C GLY A 140 -22.64 6.56 8.61
N GLY A 141 -21.98 7.09 9.64
CA GLY A 141 -22.49 8.20 10.46
C GLY A 141 -23.45 7.72 11.56
N LYS A 142 -23.50 8.44 12.67
CA LYS A 142 -24.38 8.12 13.81
C LYS A 142 -25.67 8.94 13.70
N PRO A 143 -26.86 8.31 13.63
CA PRO A 143 -28.11 9.05 13.58
C PRO A 143 -28.39 9.76 14.91
N ASN A 144 -29.07 10.91 14.84
CA ASN A 144 -29.48 11.71 16.01
C ASN A 144 -28.33 12.10 16.96
N ALA A 145 -27.12 12.25 16.42
CA ALA A 145 -25.94 12.64 17.18
C ALA A 145 -25.19 13.76 16.45
N ASP A 146 -24.48 14.59 17.21
CA ASP A 146 -23.58 15.58 16.64
C ASP A 146 -22.46 14.88 15.84
N ASP A 147 -22.26 15.38 14.62
CA ASP A 147 -21.27 14.93 13.64
C ASP A 147 -20.18 15.97 13.36
N SER A 148 -20.18 17.13 14.06
CA SER A 148 -19.20 18.20 13.91
C SER A 148 -17.74 17.74 13.98
N ASN A 149 -17.48 16.66 14.74
CA ASN A 149 -16.15 16.07 14.95
C ASN A 149 -16.05 14.63 14.46
N ARG A 150 -16.98 14.17 13.60
CA ARG A 150 -16.99 12.82 13.05
C ARG A 150 -16.53 12.84 11.59
N PRO A 151 -15.97 11.73 11.08
CA PRO A 151 -15.45 11.70 9.72
C PRO A 151 -16.57 11.63 8.67
N GLU A 152 -17.75 11.12 9.06
CA GLU A 152 -18.90 10.92 8.18
C GLU A 152 -20.11 11.70 8.70
N ARG A 153 -20.82 12.33 7.76
CA ARG A 153 -22.05 13.09 7.99
C ARG A 153 -23.15 12.25 8.64
N ALA A 154 -23.95 12.84 9.50
CA ALA A 154 -25.13 12.22 10.11
C ALA A 154 -26.22 11.94 9.07
N GLU A 155 -26.49 12.92 8.19
CA GLU A 155 -27.57 12.81 7.20
C GLU A 155 -27.06 12.52 5.76
N PRO A 156 -27.73 11.62 5.02
CA PRO A 156 -28.91 10.85 5.42
C PRO A 156 -28.55 9.75 6.45
N ALA A 157 -29.45 9.50 7.41
CA ALA A 157 -29.27 8.48 8.45
C ALA A 157 -29.00 7.07 7.90
N ARG A 158 -29.64 6.71 6.77
CA ARG A 158 -29.34 5.50 5.99
C ARG A 158 -28.69 5.89 4.68
N LYS A 159 -27.63 5.18 4.33
CA LYS A 159 -26.76 5.52 3.19
C LYS A 159 -26.69 4.34 2.24
N ARG A 160 -26.45 4.65 0.97
CA ARG A 160 -26.11 3.68 -0.07
C ARG A 160 -24.59 3.66 -0.19
N VAL A 161 -24.00 2.49 0.01
CA VAL A 161 -22.55 2.31 0.03
C VAL A 161 -22.17 1.33 -1.06
N LEU A 162 -21.22 1.72 -1.92
CA LEU A 162 -20.62 0.85 -2.92
C LEU A 162 -19.17 0.57 -2.54
N ILE A 163 -18.85 -0.68 -2.30
CA ILE A 163 -17.51 -1.15 -1.96
C ILE A 163 -16.89 -1.73 -3.23
N PHE A 164 -15.73 -1.21 -3.63
CA PHE A 164 -14.93 -1.79 -4.71
C PHE A 164 -13.93 -2.75 -4.10
N SER A 165 -14.13 -4.04 -4.37
CA SER A 165 -13.24 -5.11 -3.91
C SER A 165 -12.39 -5.59 -5.10
N PRO A 166 -11.08 -5.30 -5.14
CA PRO A 166 -10.23 -5.71 -6.26
C PRO A 166 -10.24 -7.23 -6.47
N HIS A 167 -10.21 -7.99 -5.38
CA HIS A 167 -10.35 -9.44 -5.32
C HIS A 167 -11.45 -9.85 -4.34
N PRO A 168 -12.21 -10.97 -4.55
CA PRO A 168 -13.28 -11.41 -3.65
C PRO A 168 -12.93 -11.60 -2.17
N ASP A 169 -11.65 -11.75 -1.83
CA ASP A 169 -11.22 -11.91 -0.45
C ASP A 169 -10.82 -10.57 0.21
N ASP A 170 -10.56 -9.52 -0.57
CA ASP A 170 -9.96 -8.26 -0.08
C ASP A 170 -10.89 -7.51 0.86
N ASP A 171 -12.19 -7.47 0.57
CA ASP A 171 -13.18 -6.80 1.40
C ASP A 171 -13.37 -7.50 2.74
N ILE A 172 -13.34 -8.84 2.74
CA ILE A 172 -13.44 -9.65 3.96
C ILE A 172 -12.16 -9.50 4.80
N ILE A 173 -10.98 -9.66 4.20
CA ILE A 173 -9.69 -9.66 4.90
C ILE A 173 -9.33 -8.24 5.39
N SER A 174 -9.59 -7.21 4.60
CA SER A 174 -9.13 -5.85 4.91
C SER A 174 -10.11 -5.11 5.82
N MET A 175 -11.39 -5.05 5.43
CA MET A 175 -12.37 -4.13 6.02
C MET A 175 -13.69 -4.83 6.39
N GLY A 176 -13.68 -6.16 6.57
CA GLY A 176 -14.88 -6.95 6.83
C GLY A 176 -15.66 -6.49 8.06
N GLY A 177 -14.96 -6.02 9.11
CA GLY A 177 -15.60 -5.43 10.30
C GLY A 177 -16.36 -4.13 10.00
N THR A 178 -15.85 -3.29 9.11
CA THR A 178 -16.53 -2.06 8.68
C THR A 178 -17.75 -2.39 7.83
N PHE A 179 -17.64 -3.36 6.93
CA PHE A 179 -18.74 -3.87 6.13
C PHE A 179 -19.89 -4.40 7.01
N MET A 180 -19.57 -5.28 7.97
CA MET A 180 -20.54 -5.82 8.92
C MET A 180 -21.24 -4.69 9.68
N ARG A 181 -20.50 -3.70 10.17
CA ARG A 181 -21.07 -2.55 10.88
C ARG A 181 -22.02 -1.72 10.03
N LEU A 182 -21.70 -1.49 8.75
CA LEU A 182 -22.60 -0.77 7.85
C LEU A 182 -23.92 -1.54 7.63
N GLN A 183 -23.84 -2.86 7.49
CA GLN A 183 -25.04 -3.70 7.34
C GLN A 183 -25.87 -3.74 8.64
N GLU A 184 -25.22 -3.93 9.79
CA GLU A 184 -25.87 -3.91 11.12
C GLU A 184 -26.57 -2.57 11.40
N GLN A 185 -26.00 -1.47 10.90
CA GLN A 185 -26.56 -0.11 11.02
C GLN A 185 -27.70 0.16 10.02
N GLY A 186 -28.02 -0.80 9.14
CA GLY A 186 -29.14 -0.71 8.18
C GLY A 186 -28.84 0.14 6.94
N HIS A 187 -27.57 0.31 6.59
CA HIS A 187 -27.17 0.92 5.30
C HIS A 187 -27.40 -0.07 4.15
N GLU A 188 -27.67 0.45 2.96
CA GLU A 188 -27.76 -0.34 1.74
C GLU A 188 -26.34 -0.53 1.18
N VAL A 189 -25.74 -1.69 1.40
CA VAL A 189 -24.35 -1.97 1.04
C VAL A 189 -24.30 -2.89 -0.18
N HIS A 190 -23.56 -2.46 -1.21
CA HIS A 190 -23.27 -3.22 -2.41
C HIS A 190 -21.77 -3.44 -2.53
N VAL A 191 -21.36 -4.66 -2.89
CA VAL A 191 -19.97 -4.99 -3.19
C VAL A 191 -19.84 -5.22 -4.69
N ALA A 192 -18.94 -4.48 -5.33
CA ALA A 192 -18.56 -4.66 -6.71
C ALA A 192 -17.18 -5.31 -6.77
N TYR A 193 -17.16 -6.62 -7.04
CA TYR A 193 -15.93 -7.35 -7.32
C TYR A 193 -15.38 -6.94 -8.68
N GLN A 194 -14.17 -6.41 -8.70
CA GLN A 194 -13.54 -5.93 -9.93
C GLN A 194 -12.91 -7.06 -10.74
N THR A 195 -12.57 -8.16 -10.08
CA THR A 195 -12.11 -9.41 -10.69
C THR A 195 -12.97 -10.57 -10.24
N SER A 196 -13.05 -11.63 -11.04
CA SER A 196 -13.84 -12.82 -10.71
C SER A 196 -13.19 -13.69 -9.63
N GLY A 197 -11.90 -13.51 -9.32
CA GLY A 197 -11.13 -14.40 -8.45
C GLY A 197 -10.39 -15.53 -9.18
N ASN A 198 -10.86 -15.91 -10.37
CA ASN A 198 -10.25 -16.90 -11.29
C ASN A 198 -8.73 -16.91 -11.41
N ILE A 199 -8.04 -15.78 -11.28
CA ILE A 199 -6.58 -15.69 -11.46
C ILE A 199 -5.83 -16.09 -10.18
N ALA A 200 -6.47 -16.05 -9.01
CA ALA A 200 -5.85 -16.38 -7.73
C ALA A 200 -5.74 -17.89 -7.48
N VAL A 201 -6.57 -18.70 -8.15
CA VAL A 201 -6.45 -20.16 -8.12
C VAL A 201 -5.36 -20.60 -9.10
N ALA A 202 -4.33 -21.24 -8.56
CA ALA A 202 -3.21 -21.72 -9.35
C ALA A 202 -3.65 -22.84 -10.31
N ASP A 203 -2.95 -22.95 -11.45
CA ASP A 203 -3.30 -23.92 -12.50
C ASP A 203 -3.28 -25.37 -11.98
N ASP A 204 -2.39 -25.68 -11.03
CA ASP A 204 -2.27 -26.98 -10.38
C ASP A 204 -3.43 -27.29 -9.42
N GLU A 205 -3.96 -26.29 -8.71
CA GLU A 205 -5.16 -26.46 -7.89
C GLU A 205 -6.39 -26.74 -8.76
N ALA A 206 -6.56 -26.01 -9.85
CA ALA A 206 -7.67 -26.25 -10.78
C ALA A 206 -7.62 -27.68 -11.33
N LEU A 207 -6.44 -28.13 -11.74
CA LEU A 207 -6.24 -29.49 -12.25
C LEU A 207 -6.50 -30.55 -11.16
N ARG A 208 -6.11 -30.27 -9.91
CA ARG A 208 -6.37 -31.14 -8.76
C ARG A 208 -7.88 -31.29 -8.49
N PHE A 209 -8.66 -30.21 -8.55
CA PHE A 209 -10.12 -30.27 -8.41
C PHE A 209 -10.76 -31.07 -9.54
N ALA A 210 -10.35 -30.83 -10.79
CA ALA A 210 -10.84 -31.57 -11.94
C ALA A 210 -10.55 -33.07 -11.81
N ARG A 211 -9.33 -33.42 -11.39
CA ARG A 211 -8.91 -34.81 -11.18
C ARG A 211 -9.68 -35.49 -10.05
N PHE A 212 -9.95 -34.77 -8.96
CA PHE A 212 -10.74 -35.31 -7.85
C PHE A 212 -12.14 -35.77 -8.30
N VAL A 213 -12.78 -35.05 -9.23
CA VAL A 213 -14.09 -35.44 -9.78
C VAL A 213 -14.00 -36.74 -10.58
N ILE A 214 -12.94 -36.92 -11.37
CA ILE A 214 -12.69 -38.16 -12.13
C ILE A 214 -12.45 -39.33 -11.18
N ASP A 215 -11.51 -39.17 -10.25
CA ASP A 215 -11.16 -40.22 -9.27
C ASP A 215 -12.40 -40.63 -8.43
N TYR A 216 -13.25 -39.67 -8.08
CA TYR A 216 -14.52 -39.93 -7.40
C TYR A 216 -15.47 -40.75 -8.27
N ASN A 217 -15.70 -40.32 -9.51
CA ASN A 217 -16.61 -41.00 -10.43
C ASN A 217 -16.18 -42.45 -10.70
N GLU A 218 -14.89 -42.68 -10.93
CA GLU A 218 -14.34 -44.03 -11.10
C GLU A 218 -14.58 -44.91 -9.88
N LYS A 219 -14.29 -44.38 -8.68
CA LYS A 219 -14.36 -45.14 -7.43
C LYS A 219 -15.79 -45.52 -7.02
N PHE A 220 -16.77 -44.70 -7.38
CA PHE A 220 -18.19 -44.95 -7.10
C PHE A 220 -18.95 -45.53 -8.31
N GLY A 221 -18.26 -45.84 -9.42
CA GLY A 221 -18.87 -46.42 -10.62
C GLY A 221 -19.84 -45.49 -11.35
N ILE A 222 -19.69 -44.17 -11.16
CA ILE A 222 -20.51 -43.15 -11.80
C ILE A 222 -19.93 -42.89 -13.19
N LYS A 223 -20.70 -43.17 -14.23
CA LYS A 223 -20.27 -42.89 -15.62
C LYS A 223 -20.68 -41.48 -16.00
N SER A 224 -19.70 -40.60 -16.19
CA SER A 224 -19.91 -39.24 -16.70
C SER A 224 -18.87 -38.91 -17.77
N ALA A 225 -19.19 -39.26 -19.02
CA ALA A 225 -18.34 -38.96 -20.17
C ALA A 225 -18.11 -37.44 -20.34
N GLU A 226 -19.04 -36.62 -19.85
CA GLU A 226 -18.94 -35.16 -19.83
C GLU A 226 -17.82 -34.69 -18.89
N ALA A 227 -17.72 -35.27 -17.68
CA ALA A 227 -16.67 -34.97 -16.72
C ALA A 227 -15.29 -35.35 -17.27
N ASP A 228 -15.16 -36.53 -17.87
CA ASP A 228 -13.93 -36.99 -18.53
C ASP A 228 -13.49 -36.01 -19.62
N THR A 229 -14.44 -35.55 -20.44
CA THR A 229 -14.17 -34.60 -21.53
C THR A 229 -13.71 -33.24 -20.99
N ILE A 230 -14.34 -32.74 -19.93
CA ILE A 230 -13.97 -31.47 -19.29
C ILE A 230 -12.57 -31.56 -18.68
N TYR A 231 -12.25 -32.65 -17.99
CA TYR A 231 -10.92 -32.90 -17.43
C TYR A 231 -9.84 -32.95 -18.52
N GLN A 232 -10.05 -33.72 -19.59
CA GLN A 232 -9.08 -33.84 -20.68
C GLN A 232 -8.82 -32.50 -21.38
N LYS A 233 -9.86 -31.70 -21.60
CA LYS A 233 -9.72 -30.34 -22.14
C LYS A 233 -8.94 -29.41 -21.21
N ALA A 234 -9.27 -29.42 -19.93
CA ALA A 234 -8.59 -28.59 -18.92
C ALA A 234 -7.11 -28.97 -18.81
N GLN A 235 -6.79 -30.26 -18.76
CA GLN A 235 -5.43 -30.76 -18.71
C GLN A 235 -4.63 -30.36 -19.96
N THR A 236 -5.18 -30.65 -21.14
CA THR A 236 -4.50 -30.35 -22.42
C THR A 236 -4.23 -28.85 -22.57
N PHE A 237 -5.18 -28.01 -22.15
CA PHE A 237 -5.03 -26.56 -22.21
C PHE A 237 -3.95 -26.07 -21.23
N LEU A 238 -4.01 -26.48 -19.95
CA LEU A 238 -3.08 -26.02 -18.92
C LEU A 238 -1.63 -26.46 -19.18
N GLU A 239 -1.41 -27.64 -19.77
CA GLU A 239 -0.07 -28.11 -20.16
C GLU A 239 0.55 -27.28 -21.30
N ASN A 240 -0.27 -26.72 -22.18
CA ASN A 240 0.18 -26.00 -23.39
C ASN A 240 0.01 -24.47 -23.29
N LYS A 241 -0.53 -23.98 -22.17
CA LYS A 241 -0.90 -22.58 -21.95
C LYS A 241 0.32 -21.67 -22.07
N LYS A 242 0.21 -20.62 -22.89
CA LYS A 242 1.25 -19.58 -22.98
C LYS A 242 1.09 -18.55 -21.86
N ASN A 243 2.18 -17.92 -21.46
CA ASN A 243 2.14 -16.80 -20.52
C ASN A 243 1.17 -15.72 -21.03
N SER A 244 0.21 -15.34 -20.18
CA SER A 244 -0.86 -14.36 -20.46
C SER A 244 -1.99 -14.82 -21.39
N GLU A 245 -2.07 -16.10 -21.73
CA GLU A 245 -3.23 -16.66 -22.44
C GLU A 245 -4.43 -16.79 -21.50
N ILE A 246 -5.61 -16.44 -22.02
CA ILE A 246 -6.87 -16.47 -21.27
C ILE A 246 -7.34 -17.92 -21.09
N ASP A 247 -7.67 -18.30 -19.85
CA ASP A 247 -8.17 -19.64 -19.53
C ASP A 247 -9.44 -20.01 -20.32
N ILE A 248 -9.55 -21.27 -20.77
CA ILE A 248 -10.78 -21.79 -21.38
C ILE A 248 -11.94 -21.77 -20.39
N PRO A 249 -13.21 -21.71 -20.85
CA PRO A 249 -14.38 -21.65 -19.97
C PRO A 249 -14.37 -22.72 -18.88
N GLU A 250 -14.03 -23.96 -19.23
CA GLU A 250 -13.94 -25.09 -18.30
C GLU A 250 -12.97 -24.83 -17.14
N VAL A 251 -11.78 -24.31 -17.44
CA VAL A 251 -10.75 -23.99 -16.42
C VAL A 251 -11.19 -22.83 -15.54
N ARG A 252 -11.81 -21.79 -16.12
CA ARG A 252 -12.35 -20.67 -15.33
C ARG A 252 -13.47 -21.14 -14.41
N TYR A 253 -14.39 -21.96 -14.89
CA TYR A 253 -15.44 -22.50 -14.01
C TYR A 253 -14.89 -23.30 -12.83
N ILE A 254 -13.77 -24.01 -13.02
CA ILE A 254 -13.12 -24.75 -11.93
C ILE A 254 -12.42 -23.80 -10.95
N LYS A 255 -11.92 -22.66 -11.42
CA LYS A 255 -11.18 -21.67 -10.62
C LYS A 255 -12.05 -20.65 -9.89
N GLY A 256 -13.27 -20.37 -10.35
CA GLY A 256 -14.20 -19.39 -9.74
C GLY A 256 -14.21 -18.04 -10.44
#